data_AF-A0A3D4A2W4-F1
#
_entry.id   AF-A0A3D4A2W4-F1
#
_cell.length_a   1.000
_cell.length_b   1.000
_cell.length_c   1.000
_cell.angle_alpha   90.00
_cell.angle_beta   90.00
_cell.angle_gamma   90.00
#
_symmetry.space_group_name_H-M   'P 1'
#
loop_
_entity.id
_entity.type
_entity.pdbx_description
1 polymer ?
#
loop_
_entity_poly.entity_id
_entity_poly.type
_entity_poly.pdbx_seq_one_letter_code
_entity_poly.pdbx_strand_id
1 'polypeptide(L)'
;MRRVGLLLTTCVVIALVLTFPMWRWFIGMEPAPETATQQQLLGWIVISDLRRHPEQLQIDLVDRLQAEILDGWEPLAERSASDEERMSSELARQNIDILTRVWFCQRAQQYLKLPHADRVSFMKDQLTIVMQWNDVYSAIHSDPSGDSESSDDVANAFALFDKLDHWATTEPDPKLSRQLTNAMHHGVQFWLCTSDLGTLSFQSKAKLVERLADALSSGSVNTSDPLAITGEHEQRLHANAWKLLESWIVLRAMEFVELESSSDREAFVGKQIDAVKGWHLEKYLMDSSSESAGEIQLMLSVFSKLDTWIENAPAERKQAVKLLTDAIRLYALQQLREG
;
A
#
# COMPACT_ATOMS: atom_id res chain seq x y z
N MET A 1 -35.88 25.57 -50.02
CA MET A 1 -35.90 24.11 -49.71
C MET A 1 -34.52 23.45 -49.78
N ARG A 2 -33.69 23.65 -50.83
CA ARG A 2 -32.36 23.01 -50.94
C ARG A 2 -31.37 23.27 -49.78
N ARG A 3 -31.37 24.45 -49.16
CA ARG A 3 -30.45 24.79 -48.05
C ARG A 3 -30.82 24.13 -46.71
N VAL A 4 -32.12 23.89 -46.47
CA VAL A 4 -32.59 23.20 -45.25
C VAL A 4 -32.28 21.70 -45.33
N GLY A 5 -32.39 21.11 -46.53
CA GLY A 5 -31.99 19.73 -46.77
C GLY A 5 -30.51 19.47 -46.51
N LEU A 6 -29.63 20.39 -46.95
CA LEU A 6 -28.19 20.27 -46.74
C LEU A 6 -27.83 20.29 -45.24
N LEU A 7 -28.40 21.24 -44.48
CA LEU A 7 -28.15 21.35 -43.03
C LEU A 7 -28.65 20.12 -42.25
N LEU A 8 -29.82 19.58 -42.62
CA LEU A 8 -30.34 18.35 -42.02
C LEU A 8 -29.45 17.13 -42.30
N THR A 9 -28.96 16.97 -43.53
CA THR A 9 -28.01 15.88 -43.83
C THR A 9 -26.69 16.03 -43.09
N THR A 10 -26.14 17.24 -42.96
CA THR A 10 -24.89 17.44 -42.23
C THR A 10 -25.08 17.18 -40.73
N CYS A 11 -26.19 17.61 -40.14
CA CYS A 11 -26.50 17.31 -38.74
C CYS A 11 -26.71 15.81 -38.50
N VAL A 12 -27.36 15.09 -39.41
CA VAL A 12 -27.56 13.63 -39.29
C VAL A 12 -26.23 12.88 -39.45
N VAL A 13 -25.37 13.28 -40.38
CA VAL A 13 -24.04 12.67 -40.55
C VAL A 13 -23.16 12.96 -39.34
N ILE A 14 -23.16 14.18 -38.80
CA ILE A 14 -22.42 14.52 -37.58
C ILE A 14 -22.97 13.73 -36.39
N ALA A 15 -24.29 13.64 -36.22
CA ALA A 15 -24.91 12.86 -35.15
C ALA A 15 -24.60 11.35 -35.27
N LEU A 16 -24.60 10.79 -36.48
CA LEU A 16 -24.22 9.41 -36.73
C LEU A 16 -22.74 9.17 -36.45
N VAL A 17 -21.84 10.08 -36.84
CA VAL A 17 -20.40 9.97 -36.59
C VAL A 17 -20.09 10.10 -35.09
N LEU A 18 -20.79 10.98 -34.37
CA LEU A 18 -20.60 11.15 -32.92
C LEU A 18 -21.20 10.00 -32.10
N THR A 19 -22.24 9.32 -32.60
CA THR A 19 -22.85 8.15 -31.93
C THR A 19 -22.27 6.81 -32.36
N PHE A 20 -21.50 6.78 -33.46
CA PHE A 20 -20.88 5.57 -34.00
C PHE A 20 -19.96 4.83 -33.02
N PRO A 21 -19.13 5.50 -32.19
CA PRO A 21 -18.30 4.82 -31.20
C PRO A 21 -19.12 4.08 -30.13
N MET A 22 -20.25 4.67 -29.69
CA MET A 22 -21.21 4.03 -28.78
C MET A 22 -21.96 2.87 -29.45
N TRP A 23 -22.27 2.98 -30.75
CA TRP A 23 -22.97 1.93 -31.49
C TRP A 23 -22.11 0.66 -31.68
N ARG A 24 -20.79 0.80 -31.88
CA ARG A 24 -19.87 -0.37 -31.98
C ARG A 24 -19.80 -1.17 -30.68
N TRP A 25 -19.83 -0.49 -29.55
CA TRP A 25 -19.95 -1.10 -28.22
C TRP A 25 -21.26 -1.89 -28.07
N PHE A 26 -22.38 -1.32 -28.55
CA PHE A 26 -23.69 -1.99 -28.53
C PHE A 26 -23.78 -3.25 -29.42
N ILE A 27 -22.91 -3.41 -30.41
CA ILE A 27 -22.88 -4.58 -31.31
C ILE A 27 -21.84 -5.62 -30.87
N GLY A 28 -21.13 -5.38 -29.76
CA GLY A 28 -20.14 -6.31 -29.23
C GLY A 28 -18.84 -6.38 -30.03
N MET A 29 -18.51 -5.34 -30.81
CA MET A 29 -17.16 -5.16 -31.33
C MET A 29 -16.38 -4.28 -30.35
N GLU A 30 -16.00 -4.88 -29.22
CA GLU A 30 -15.06 -4.25 -28.31
C GLU A 30 -13.66 -4.27 -28.97
N PRO A 31 -12.92 -3.15 -28.98
CA PRO A 31 -11.59 -3.11 -29.58
C PRO A 31 -10.63 -4.00 -28.80
N ALA A 32 -9.76 -4.71 -29.51
CA ALA A 32 -8.70 -5.49 -28.89
C ALA A 32 -7.83 -4.55 -28.01
N PRO A 33 -7.48 -4.97 -26.77
CA PRO A 33 -6.74 -4.12 -25.83
C PRO A 33 -5.50 -3.46 -26.44
N GLU A 34 -4.74 -4.21 -27.24
CA GLU A 34 -3.53 -3.75 -27.93
C GLU A 34 -3.75 -2.52 -28.83
N THR A 35 -4.95 -2.38 -29.39
CA THR A 35 -5.30 -1.31 -30.35
C THR A 35 -6.28 -0.30 -29.79
N ALA A 36 -6.75 -0.50 -28.57
CA ALA A 36 -7.72 0.37 -27.92
C ALA A 36 -7.08 1.73 -27.60
N THR A 37 -7.84 2.79 -27.87
CA THR A 37 -7.51 4.14 -27.38
C THR A 37 -7.72 4.23 -25.87
N GLN A 38 -7.14 5.23 -25.21
CA GLN A 38 -7.33 5.47 -23.77
C GLN A 38 -8.83 5.55 -23.38
N GLN A 39 -9.66 6.21 -24.19
CA GLN A 39 -11.10 6.28 -23.96
C GLN A 39 -11.79 4.91 -24.09
N GLN A 40 -11.32 4.06 -25.01
CA GLN A 40 -11.85 2.71 -25.18
C GLN A 40 -11.42 1.80 -24.03
N LEU A 41 -10.21 1.98 -23.48
CA LEU A 41 -9.75 1.31 -22.26
C LEU A 41 -10.59 1.71 -21.05
N LEU A 42 -10.96 2.98 -20.93
CA LEU A 42 -11.90 3.40 -19.89
C LEU A 42 -13.29 2.76 -20.09
N GLY A 43 -13.73 2.61 -21.35
CA GLY A 43 -14.93 1.85 -21.69
C GLY A 43 -14.89 0.42 -21.17
N TRP A 44 -13.78 -0.29 -21.34
CA TRP A 44 -13.57 -1.64 -20.80
C TRP A 44 -13.73 -1.71 -19.29
N ILE A 45 -13.26 -0.70 -18.56
CA ILE A 45 -13.39 -0.61 -17.11
C ILE A 45 -14.84 -0.37 -16.69
N VAL A 46 -15.57 0.48 -17.41
CA VAL A 46 -16.86 1.01 -16.97
C VAL A 46 -18.07 0.22 -17.49
N ILE A 47 -17.98 -0.30 -18.72
CA ILE A 47 -19.14 -0.76 -19.49
C ILE A 47 -19.15 -2.28 -19.70
N SER A 48 -17.99 -2.90 -19.90
CA SER A 48 -17.90 -4.36 -20.13
C SER A 48 -18.04 -5.15 -18.83
N ASP A 49 -18.64 -6.33 -18.86
CA ASP A 49 -18.64 -7.25 -17.70
C ASP A 49 -17.46 -8.20 -17.81
N LEU A 50 -16.29 -7.83 -17.26
CA LEU A 50 -15.02 -8.56 -17.43
C LEU A 50 -15.09 -10.02 -16.96
N ARG A 51 -16.03 -10.37 -16.08
CA ARG A 51 -16.28 -11.75 -15.64
C ARG A 51 -16.67 -12.70 -16.77
N ARG A 52 -17.24 -12.16 -17.84
CA ARG A 52 -17.71 -12.93 -19.01
C ARG A 52 -16.63 -13.11 -20.07
N HIS A 53 -15.49 -12.45 -19.90
CA HIS A 53 -14.40 -12.50 -20.86
C HIS A 53 -13.35 -13.54 -20.46
N PRO A 54 -12.61 -14.11 -21.43
CA PRO A 54 -11.50 -15.00 -21.15
C PRO A 54 -10.43 -14.34 -20.29
N GLU A 55 -9.77 -15.12 -19.44
CA GLU A 55 -8.66 -14.67 -18.58
C GLU A 55 -7.55 -13.97 -19.38
N GLN A 56 -7.22 -14.47 -20.57
CA GLN A 56 -6.21 -13.85 -21.44
C GLN A 56 -6.56 -12.40 -21.79
N LEU A 57 -7.83 -12.08 -22.03
CA LEU A 57 -8.25 -10.70 -22.32
C LEU A 57 -8.04 -9.80 -21.09
N GLN A 58 -8.31 -10.31 -19.90
CA GLN A 58 -8.09 -9.57 -18.65
C GLN A 58 -6.60 -9.28 -18.45
N ILE A 59 -5.73 -10.25 -18.76
CA ILE A 59 -4.27 -10.08 -18.77
C ILE A 59 -3.85 -9.01 -19.78
N ASP A 60 -4.33 -9.11 -21.03
CA ASP A 60 -4.00 -8.15 -22.08
C ASP A 60 -4.45 -6.73 -21.72
N LEU A 61 -5.61 -6.59 -21.05
CA LEU A 61 -6.08 -5.31 -20.51
C LEU A 61 -5.15 -4.80 -19.41
N VAL A 62 -4.74 -5.63 -18.45
CA VAL A 62 -3.80 -5.24 -17.39
C VAL A 62 -2.47 -4.77 -17.98
N ASP A 63 -1.88 -5.54 -18.89
CA ASP A 63 -0.61 -5.19 -19.53
C ASP A 63 -0.73 -3.87 -20.31
N ARG A 64 -1.86 -3.66 -21.00
CA ARG A 64 -2.12 -2.42 -21.74
C ARG A 64 -2.34 -1.20 -20.83
N LEU A 65 -3.15 -1.33 -19.79
CA LEU A 65 -3.41 -0.26 -18.82
C LEU A 65 -2.12 0.16 -18.11
N GLN A 66 -1.28 -0.81 -17.74
CA GLN A 66 0.02 -0.55 -17.16
C GLN A 66 0.94 0.23 -18.10
N ALA A 67 1.01 -0.16 -19.37
CA ALA A 67 1.83 0.54 -20.35
C ALA A 67 1.41 2.02 -20.51
N GLU A 68 0.11 2.30 -20.54
CA GLU A 68 -0.41 3.67 -20.60
C GLU A 68 -0.09 4.48 -19.33
N ILE A 69 -0.27 3.88 -18.15
CA ILE A 69 0.08 4.47 -16.84
C ILE A 69 1.56 4.85 -16.79
N LEU A 70 2.45 3.96 -17.25
CA LEU A 70 3.89 4.22 -17.32
C LEU A 70 4.25 5.32 -18.34
N ASP A 71 3.44 5.51 -19.39
CA ASP A 71 3.58 6.60 -20.37
C ASP A 71 2.93 7.91 -19.90
N GLY A 72 2.41 7.95 -18.67
CA GLY A 72 1.85 9.15 -18.04
C GLY A 72 0.34 9.34 -18.25
N TRP A 73 -0.39 8.30 -18.67
CA TRP A 73 -1.84 8.36 -18.72
C TRP A 73 -2.44 8.38 -17.31
N GLU A 74 -3.22 9.42 -17.02
CA GLU A 74 -3.98 9.57 -15.77
C GLU A 74 -5.47 9.31 -16.07
N PRO A 75 -6.02 8.13 -15.75
CA PRO A 75 -7.40 7.78 -16.13
C PRO A 75 -8.46 8.67 -15.49
N LEU A 76 -8.06 9.50 -14.52
CA LEU A 76 -8.93 10.31 -13.68
C LEU A 76 -8.77 11.83 -13.87
N ALA A 77 -7.81 12.30 -14.69
CA ALA A 77 -7.44 13.72 -14.73
C ALA A 77 -8.48 14.64 -15.41
N GLU A 78 -9.30 14.12 -16.32
CA GLU A 78 -10.26 14.91 -17.12
C GLU A 78 -11.66 14.27 -17.10
N ARG A 79 -12.26 14.10 -15.91
CA ARG A 79 -13.60 13.51 -15.80
C ARG A 79 -14.70 14.56 -15.98
N SER A 80 -15.71 14.21 -16.75
CA SER A 80 -17.02 14.87 -16.66
C SER A 80 -17.82 14.30 -15.46
N ALA A 81 -18.82 15.04 -14.98
CA ALA A 81 -19.73 14.53 -13.95
C ALA A 81 -20.40 13.19 -14.34
N SER A 82 -20.64 12.96 -15.63
CA SER A 82 -21.15 11.68 -16.13
C SER A 82 -20.14 10.54 -16.11
N ASP A 83 -18.84 10.84 -16.17
CA ASP A 83 -17.78 9.84 -16.05
C ASP A 83 -17.57 9.45 -14.58
N GLU A 84 -17.73 10.38 -13.65
CA GLU A 84 -17.70 10.10 -12.20
C GLU A 84 -18.83 9.16 -11.77
N GLU A 85 -20.07 9.41 -12.21
CA GLU A 85 -21.21 8.56 -11.91
C GLU A 85 -21.02 7.13 -12.46
N ARG A 86 -20.46 7.03 -13.66
CA ARG A 86 -20.16 5.75 -14.31
C ARG A 86 -19.00 4.99 -13.67
N MET A 87 -17.94 5.68 -13.27
CA MET A 87 -16.82 5.11 -12.53
C MET A 87 -17.22 4.67 -11.12
N SER A 88 -18.26 5.30 -10.56
CA SER A 88 -18.86 4.91 -9.27
C SER A 88 -19.86 3.75 -9.40
N SER A 89 -20.07 3.21 -10.60
CA SER A 89 -20.98 2.08 -10.80
C SER A 89 -20.43 0.80 -10.17
N GLU A 90 -21.35 -0.06 -9.73
CA GLU A 90 -21.02 -1.39 -9.19
C GLU A 90 -20.23 -2.24 -10.21
N LEU A 91 -20.50 -2.06 -11.51
CA LEU A 91 -19.76 -2.76 -12.56
C LEU A 91 -18.30 -2.31 -12.64
N ALA A 92 -18.05 -1.00 -12.58
CA ALA A 92 -16.69 -0.45 -12.59
C ALA A 92 -15.89 -0.93 -11.36
N ARG A 93 -16.51 -0.94 -10.17
CA ARG A 93 -15.91 -1.51 -8.96
C ARG A 93 -15.51 -2.97 -9.15
N GLN A 94 -16.42 -3.80 -9.65
CA GLN A 94 -16.16 -5.22 -9.90
C GLN A 94 -15.04 -5.44 -10.93
N ASN A 95 -15.02 -4.67 -12.01
CA ASN A 95 -13.99 -4.78 -13.03
C ASN A 95 -12.61 -4.38 -12.51
N ILE A 96 -12.52 -3.32 -11.72
CA ILE A 96 -11.27 -2.91 -11.08
C ILE A 96 -10.78 -3.96 -10.10
N ASP A 97 -11.67 -4.56 -9.30
CA ASP A 97 -11.32 -5.69 -8.43
C ASP A 97 -10.72 -6.86 -9.24
N ILE A 98 -11.33 -7.21 -10.37
CA ILE A 98 -10.83 -8.27 -11.26
C ILE A 98 -9.45 -7.92 -11.81
N LEU A 99 -9.31 -6.73 -12.42
CA LEU A 99 -8.05 -6.30 -13.04
C LEU A 99 -6.93 -6.18 -12.01
N THR A 100 -7.23 -5.69 -10.81
CA THR A 100 -6.28 -5.60 -9.70
C THR A 100 -5.81 -6.99 -9.26
N ARG A 101 -6.74 -7.96 -9.14
CA ARG A 101 -6.38 -9.34 -8.78
C ARG A 101 -5.54 -9.99 -9.86
N VAL A 102 -5.92 -9.87 -11.13
CA VAL A 102 -5.17 -10.41 -12.28
C VAL A 102 -3.76 -9.81 -12.31
N TRP A 103 -3.64 -8.49 -12.18
CA TRP A 103 -2.35 -7.79 -12.07
C TRP A 103 -1.51 -8.35 -10.93
N PHE A 104 -2.05 -8.42 -9.72
CA PHE A 104 -1.28 -8.83 -8.55
C PHE A 104 -0.75 -10.26 -8.69
N CYS A 105 -1.62 -11.20 -9.10
CA CYS A 105 -1.23 -12.59 -9.34
C CYS A 105 -0.16 -12.72 -10.44
N GLN A 106 -0.37 -12.06 -11.58
CA GLN A 106 0.54 -12.14 -12.71
C GLN A 106 1.90 -11.53 -12.38
N ARG A 107 1.94 -10.35 -11.75
CA ARG A 107 3.17 -9.65 -11.40
C ARG A 107 3.95 -10.34 -10.29
N ALA A 108 3.27 -10.89 -9.28
CA ALA A 108 3.93 -11.70 -8.25
C ALA A 108 4.60 -12.94 -8.86
N GLN A 109 3.93 -13.63 -9.80
CA GLN A 109 4.52 -14.77 -10.50
C GLN A 109 5.68 -14.38 -11.41
N GLN A 110 5.58 -13.26 -12.14
CA GLN A 110 6.67 -12.73 -12.94
C GLN A 110 7.88 -12.39 -12.08
N TYR A 111 7.66 -11.66 -10.98
CA TYR A 111 8.67 -11.27 -10.02
C TYR A 111 9.51 -12.44 -9.52
N LEU A 112 8.86 -13.54 -9.15
CA LEU A 112 9.55 -14.72 -8.62
C LEU A 112 10.37 -15.48 -9.66
N LYS A 113 10.05 -15.34 -10.95
CA LYS A 113 10.81 -15.92 -12.06
C LYS A 113 12.03 -15.07 -12.43
N LEU A 114 12.12 -13.82 -11.97
CA LEU A 114 13.24 -12.95 -12.28
C LEU A 114 14.51 -13.37 -11.51
N PRO A 115 15.68 -13.25 -12.15
CA PRO A 115 16.96 -13.25 -11.46
C PRO A 115 16.99 -12.20 -10.34
N HIS A 116 17.69 -12.47 -9.24
CA HIS A 116 17.77 -11.55 -8.09
C HIS A 116 18.23 -10.13 -8.48
N ALA A 117 19.13 -10.01 -9.46
CA ALA A 117 19.64 -8.73 -9.93
C ALA A 117 18.56 -7.82 -10.57
N ASP A 118 17.52 -8.40 -11.18
CA ASP A 118 16.49 -7.65 -11.90
C ASP A 118 15.28 -7.28 -11.03
N ARG A 119 15.16 -7.94 -9.87
CA ARG A 119 14.00 -7.80 -8.96
C ARG A 119 13.83 -6.38 -8.42
N VAL A 120 14.91 -5.66 -8.17
CA VAL A 120 14.83 -4.27 -7.68
C VAL A 120 14.26 -3.34 -8.74
N SER A 121 14.75 -3.42 -9.98
CA SER A 121 14.23 -2.59 -11.07
C SER A 121 12.77 -2.90 -11.35
N PHE A 122 12.41 -4.19 -11.36
CA PHE A 122 11.02 -4.60 -11.52
C PHE A 122 10.14 -4.05 -10.40
N MET A 123 10.58 -4.13 -9.14
CA MET A 123 9.81 -3.65 -8.00
C MET A 123 9.61 -2.13 -8.05
N LYS A 124 10.60 -1.39 -8.52
CA LYS A 124 10.49 0.06 -8.75
C LYS A 124 9.31 0.38 -9.67
N ASP A 125 9.25 -0.26 -10.84
CA ASP A 125 8.19 -0.01 -11.81
C ASP A 125 6.83 -0.42 -11.23
N GLN A 126 6.74 -1.59 -10.58
CA GLN A 126 5.48 -2.06 -9.99
C GLN A 126 4.99 -1.14 -8.86
N LEU A 127 5.89 -0.57 -8.08
CA LEU A 127 5.52 0.37 -7.03
C LEU A 127 4.98 1.68 -7.62
N THR A 128 5.54 2.18 -8.73
CA THR A 128 4.96 3.33 -9.43
C THR A 128 3.54 3.04 -9.91
N ILE A 129 3.34 1.86 -10.52
CA ILE A 129 2.03 1.45 -11.04
C ILE A 129 1.01 1.29 -9.90
N VAL A 130 1.37 0.60 -8.81
CA VAL A 130 0.43 0.35 -7.71
C VAL A 130 0.00 1.64 -7.01
N MET A 131 0.86 2.66 -6.95
CA MET A 131 0.50 3.96 -6.37
C MET A 131 -0.54 4.68 -7.24
N GLN A 132 -0.32 4.74 -8.55
CA GLN A 132 -1.31 5.33 -9.47
C GLN A 132 -2.61 4.51 -9.50
N TRP A 133 -2.48 3.19 -9.42
CA TRP A 133 -3.64 2.29 -9.37
C TRP A 133 -4.41 2.41 -8.06
N ASN A 134 -3.73 2.69 -6.94
CA ASN A 134 -4.38 2.99 -5.66
C ASN A 134 -5.26 4.24 -5.77
N ASP A 135 -4.84 5.24 -6.52
CA ASP A 135 -5.65 6.46 -6.73
C ASP A 135 -6.93 6.14 -7.52
N VAL A 136 -6.81 5.33 -8.57
CA VAL A 136 -7.96 4.82 -9.34
C VAL A 136 -8.89 4.00 -8.46
N TYR A 137 -8.33 3.03 -7.73
CA TYR A 137 -9.07 2.16 -6.82
C TYR A 137 -9.81 2.97 -5.75
N SER A 138 -9.12 3.90 -5.10
CA SER A 138 -9.68 4.78 -4.06
C SER A 138 -10.80 5.64 -4.62
N ALA A 139 -10.62 6.26 -5.78
CA ALA A 139 -11.65 7.13 -6.37
C ALA A 139 -12.94 6.38 -6.76
N ILE A 140 -12.85 5.08 -7.03
CA ILE A 140 -13.99 4.24 -7.42
C ILE A 140 -14.72 3.66 -6.21
N HIS A 141 -13.98 3.40 -5.14
CA HIS A 141 -14.49 2.83 -3.89
C HIS A 141 -14.85 3.87 -2.84
N SER A 142 -14.44 5.13 -3.02
CA SER A 142 -14.89 6.26 -2.19
C SER A 142 -16.38 6.48 -2.41
N ASP A 143 -17.12 6.67 -1.32
CA ASP A 143 -18.54 7.02 -1.37
C ASP A 143 -18.68 8.53 -1.63
N PRO A 144 -19.25 8.97 -2.77
CA PRO A 144 -19.47 10.38 -3.04
C PRO A 144 -20.57 11.01 -2.17
N SER A 145 -21.31 10.21 -1.39
CA SER A 145 -22.43 10.66 -0.56
C SER A 145 -22.15 10.75 0.95
N GLY A 146 -20.89 10.49 1.37
CA GLY A 146 -20.51 10.58 2.78
C GLY A 146 -20.14 12.00 3.22
N ASP A 147 -20.94 12.57 4.14
CA ASP A 147 -20.62 13.76 4.95
C ASP A 147 -19.41 13.51 5.90
N SER A 148 -18.24 13.19 5.34
CA SER A 148 -17.03 12.87 6.13
C SER A 148 -15.97 13.96 5.96
N GLU A 149 -16.17 15.09 6.65
CA GLU A 149 -15.10 16.04 6.95
C GLU A 149 -14.08 15.48 7.98
N SER A 150 -14.07 14.17 8.27
CA SER A 150 -13.19 13.61 9.30
C SER A 150 -12.68 12.21 8.98
N SER A 151 -11.37 12.12 8.71
CA SER A 151 -10.50 10.93 8.85
C SER A 151 -10.43 9.87 7.75
N ASP A 152 -11.21 9.96 6.67
CA ASP A 152 -11.28 8.92 5.63
C ASP A 152 -10.17 8.98 4.55
N ASP A 153 -9.51 10.12 4.34
CA ASP A 153 -8.41 10.22 3.37
C ASP A 153 -7.27 9.23 3.67
N VAL A 154 -7.01 8.97 4.95
CA VAL A 154 -5.97 8.03 5.40
C VAL A 154 -6.47 6.58 5.39
N ALA A 155 -7.79 6.33 5.36
CA ALA A 155 -8.32 4.98 5.16
C ALA A 155 -8.23 4.57 3.68
N ASN A 156 -8.47 5.51 2.76
CA ASN A 156 -8.30 5.31 1.33
C ASN A 156 -6.84 5.07 0.91
N ALA A 157 -5.88 5.78 1.53
CA ALA A 157 -4.47 5.69 1.15
C ALA A 157 -3.86 4.27 1.19
N PHE A 158 -4.48 3.34 1.95
CA PHE A 158 -4.02 1.96 2.03
C PHE A 158 -5.07 0.91 1.64
N ALA A 159 -6.21 1.32 1.10
CA ALA A 159 -7.32 0.41 0.80
C ALA A 159 -6.92 -0.68 -0.22
N LEU A 160 -6.12 -0.32 -1.24
CA LEU A 160 -5.59 -1.29 -2.17
C LEU A 160 -4.66 -2.29 -1.47
N PHE A 161 -3.75 -1.84 -0.61
CA PHE A 161 -2.85 -2.73 0.12
C PHE A 161 -3.59 -3.71 1.03
N ASP A 162 -4.67 -3.28 1.68
CA ASP A 162 -5.53 -4.16 2.49
C ASP A 162 -6.19 -5.23 1.65
N LYS A 163 -6.64 -4.86 0.45
CA LYS A 163 -7.22 -5.79 -0.51
C LYS A 163 -6.19 -6.82 -0.98
N LEU A 164 -4.98 -6.38 -1.31
CA LEU A 164 -3.89 -7.27 -1.73
C LEU A 164 -3.48 -8.24 -0.60
N ASP A 165 -3.35 -7.74 0.63
CA ASP A 165 -3.02 -8.56 1.81
C ASP A 165 -4.10 -9.59 2.09
N HIS A 166 -5.36 -9.17 2.07
CA HIS A 166 -6.51 -10.05 2.23
C HIS A 166 -6.51 -11.16 1.16
N TRP A 167 -6.24 -10.83 -0.10
CA TRP A 167 -6.14 -11.85 -1.15
C TRP A 167 -4.96 -12.79 -0.95
N ALA A 168 -3.78 -12.27 -0.59
CA ALA A 168 -2.60 -13.09 -0.36
C ALA A 168 -2.84 -14.10 0.78
N THR A 169 -3.53 -13.69 1.84
CA THR A 169 -3.80 -14.52 3.04
C THR A 169 -4.99 -15.46 2.88
N THR A 170 -5.96 -15.14 2.03
CA THR A 170 -7.15 -15.98 1.78
C THR A 170 -7.05 -16.86 0.54
N GLU A 171 -5.97 -16.76 -0.24
CA GLU A 171 -5.77 -17.54 -1.46
C GLU A 171 -5.77 -19.06 -1.16
N PRO A 172 -6.70 -19.84 -1.76
CA PRO A 172 -6.83 -21.27 -1.48
C PRO A 172 -5.61 -22.12 -1.83
N ASP A 173 -4.82 -21.74 -2.85
CA ASP A 173 -3.57 -22.43 -3.18
C ASP A 173 -2.44 -21.96 -2.23
N PRO A 174 -1.93 -22.82 -1.33
CA PRO A 174 -0.88 -22.44 -0.37
C PRO A 174 0.42 -22.02 -1.04
N LYS A 175 0.71 -22.55 -2.24
CA LYS A 175 1.88 -22.16 -3.00
C LYS A 175 1.71 -20.74 -3.53
N LEU A 176 0.57 -20.44 -4.15
CA LEU A 176 0.27 -19.10 -4.67
C LEU A 176 0.18 -18.08 -3.52
N SER A 177 -0.51 -18.39 -2.43
CA SER A 177 -0.56 -17.56 -1.22
C SER A 177 0.83 -17.14 -0.77
N ARG A 178 1.77 -18.08 -0.61
CA ARG A 178 3.17 -17.77 -0.24
C ARG A 178 3.86 -16.88 -1.27
N GLN A 179 3.61 -17.11 -2.57
CA GLN A 179 4.19 -16.29 -3.63
C GLN A 179 3.71 -14.83 -3.57
N LEU A 180 2.41 -14.64 -3.35
CA LEU A 180 1.79 -13.32 -3.20
C LEU A 180 2.33 -12.59 -1.97
N THR A 181 2.36 -13.27 -0.82
CA THR A 181 2.91 -12.72 0.44
C THR A 181 4.38 -12.33 0.29
N ASN A 182 5.19 -13.17 -0.37
CA ASN A 182 6.61 -12.85 -0.59
C ASN A 182 6.80 -11.61 -1.49
N ALA A 183 6.02 -11.50 -2.57
CA ALA A 183 6.06 -10.33 -3.44
C ALA A 183 5.63 -9.06 -2.69
N MET A 184 4.61 -9.15 -1.84
CA MET A 184 4.19 -8.04 -0.97
C MET A 184 5.28 -7.63 0.02
N HIS A 185 5.93 -8.59 0.68
CA HIS A 185 7.04 -8.27 1.59
C HIS A 185 8.17 -7.53 0.88
N HIS A 186 8.56 -7.96 -0.31
CA HIS A 186 9.58 -7.26 -1.10
C HIS A 186 9.11 -5.89 -1.58
N GLY A 187 7.83 -5.73 -1.90
CA GLY A 187 7.24 -4.43 -2.24
C GLY A 187 7.27 -3.46 -1.06
N VAL A 188 6.86 -3.91 0.13
CA VAL A 188 6.92 -3.10 1.36
C VAL A 188 8.37 -2.78 1.72
N GLN A 189 9.28 -3.75 1.66
CA GLN A 189 10.70 -3.53 1.91
C GLN A 189 11.25 -2.48 0.96
N PHE A 190 10.99 -2.61 -0.35
CA PHE A 190 11.47 -1.67 -1.35
C PHE A 190 10.88 -0.26 -1.13
N TRP A 191 9.58 -0.15 -0.87
CA TRP A 191 8.93 1.13 -0.55
C TRP A 191 9.55 1.78 0.69
N LEU A 192 9.84 1.02 1.75
CA LEU A 192 10.55 1.51 2.92
C LEU A 192 11.99 1.95 2.62
N CYS A 193 12.63 1.41 1.57
CA CYS A 193 13.97 1.80 1.14
C CYS A 193 13.99 3.05 0.25
N THR A 194 12.85 3.46 -0.31
CA THR A 194 12.79 4.59 -1.27
C THR A 194 11.94 5.75 -0.80
N SER A 195 11.02 5.52 0.13
CA SER A 195 10.10 6.54 0.62
C SER A 195 10.72 7.41 1.71
N ASP A 196 10.35 8.70 1.73
CA ASP A 196 10.65 9.55 2.86
C ASP A 196 9.49 9.56 3.85
N LEU A 197 9.58 8.74 4.91
CA LEU A 197 8.57 8.72 5.97
C LEU A 197 8.51 10.05 6.77
N GLY A 198 9.43 10.98 6.55
CA GLY A 198 9.39 12.31 7.14
C GLY A 198 8.17 13.12 6.71
N THR A 199 7.73 12.97 5.46
CA THR A 199 6.64 13.76 4.85
C THR A 199 5.25 13.26 5.21
N LEU A 200 5.13 12.02 5.70
CA LEU A 200 3.84 11.45 6.08
C LEU A 200 3.26 12.15 7.31
N SER A 201 1.93 12.27 7.36
CA SER A 201 1.21 12.73 8.54
C SER A 201 1.42 11.77 9.72
N PHE A 202 1.23 12.25 10.95
CA PHE A 202 1.27 11.38 12.13
C PHE A 202 0.27 10.22 12.02
N GLN A 203 -0.95 10.49 11.55
CA GLN A 203 -2.00 9.46 11.43
C GLN A 203 -1.62 8.38 10.42
N SER A 204 -1.02 8.76 9.29
CA SER A 204 -0.52 7.81 8.28
C SER A 204 0.61 6.94 8.84
N LYS A 205 1.56 7.54 9.56
CA LYS A 205 2.64 6.79 10.23
C LYS A 205 2.08 5.84 11.28
N ALA A 206 1.10 6.28 12.06
CA ALA A 206 0.45 5.46 13.08
C ALA A 206 -0.17 4.19 12.48
N LYS A 207 -0.99 4.32 11.43
CA LYS A 207 -1.60 3.15 10.76
C LYS A 207 -0.55 2.22 10.16
N LEU A 208 0.47 2.77 9.51
CA LEU A 208 1.57 1.99 8.94
C LEU A 208 2.31 1.18 10.02
N VAL A 209 2.60 1.82 11.15
CA VAL A 209 3.28 1.20 12.28
C VAL A 209 2.48 0.06 12.90
N GLU A 210 1.17 0.25 13.14
CA GLU A 210 0.31 -0.82 13.66
C GLU A 210 0.33 -2.04 12.72
N ARG A 211 0.19 -1.81 11.41
CA ARG A 211 0.23 -2.87 10.39
C ARG A 211 1.55 -3.62 10.39
N LEU A 212 2.67 -2.89 10.45
CA LEU A 212 3.99 -3.51 10.50
C LEU A 212 4.18 -4.29 11.80
N ALA A 213 3.73 -3.77 12.93
CA ALA A 213 3.78 -4.46 14.22
C ALA A 213 2.98 -5.77 14.20
N ASP A 214 1.76 -5.76 13.62
CA ASP A 214 0.94 -6.97 13.46
C ASP A 214 1.60 -7.98 12.51
N ALA A 215 2.14 -7.52 11.38
CA ALA A 215 2.83 -8.37 10.42
C ALA A 215 4.12 -9.00 10.98
N LEU A 216 4.86 -8.25 11.81
CA LEU A 216 6.04 -8.76 12.52
C LEU A 216 5.66 -9.76 13.60
N SER A 217 4.62 -9.46 14.38
CA SER A 217 4.17 -10.31 15.50
C SER A 217 3.55 -11.63 15.04
N SER A 218 2.91 -11.65 13.86
CA SER A 218 2.38 -12.88 13.25
C SER A 218 3.46 -13.77 12.61
N GLY A 219 4.72 -13.33 12.58
CA GLY A 219 5.84 -14.08 12.00
C GLY A 219 5.85 -14.08 10.47
N SER A 220 4.98 -13.30 9.81
CA SER A 220 4.91 -13.21 8.35
C SER A 220 6.27 -12.86 7.73
N VAL A 221 6.98 -11.92 8.35
CA VAL A 221 8.23 -11.32 7.84
C VAL A 221 9.43 -12.28 7.84
N ASN A 222 9.41 -13.39 8.59
CA ASN A 222 10.57 -14.26 8.79
C ASN A 222 10.81 -15.32 7.68
N THR A 223 10.01 -15.31 6.61
CA THR A 223 10.00 -16.39 5.61
C THR A 223 10.60 -16.02 4.24
N SER A 224 10.98 -14.76 4.03
CA SER A 224 11.46 -14.27 2.73
C SER A 224 12.94 -13.90 2.77
N ASP A 225 13.72 -14.40 1.79
CA ASP A 225 15.07 -13.91 1.53
C ASP A 225 15.03 -12.39 1.29
N PRO A 226 15.91 -11.58 1.88
CA PRO A 226 15.87 -10.13 1.72
C PRO A 226 16.07 -9.73 0.24
N LEU A 227 15.38 -8.67 -0.18
CA LEU A 227 15.63 -8.06 -1.48
C LEU A 227 17.08 -7.52 -1.52
N ALA A 228 17.84 -7.85 -2.55
CA ALA A 228 19.21 -7.38 -2.72
C ALA A 228 19.21 -5.87 -3.05
N ILE A 229 19.32 -5.03 -2.03
CA ILE A 229 19.25 -3.58 -2.13
C ILE A 229 20.66 -2.94 -2.14
N THR A 230 20.77 -1.69 -2.59
CA THR A 230 22.04 -0.95 -2.60
C THR A 230 22.34 -0.37 -1.21
N GLY A 231 23.57 0.07 -0.96
CA GLY A 231 23.91 0.71 0.33
C GLY A 231 23.11 1.97 0.64
N GLU A 232 22.67 2.72 -0.38
CA GLU A 232 21.78 3.88 -0.19
C GLU A 232 20.38 3.46 0.28
N HIS A 233 19.84 2.38 -0.32
CA HIS A 233 18.57 1.80 0.11
C HIS A 233 18.64 1.26 1.54
N GLU A 234 19.76 0.63 1.93
CA GLU A 234 19.97 0.15 3.30
C GLU A 234 19.98 1.31 4.31
N GLN A 235 20.69 2.40 4.01
CA GLN A 235 20.71 3.59 4.86
C GLN A 235 19.31 4.20 5.00
N ARG A 236 18.54 4.27 3.91
CA ARG A 236 17.16 4.77 3.95
C ARG A 236 16.25 3.86 4.76
N LEU A 237 16.36 2.54 4.58
CA LEU A 237 15.60 1.55 5.33
C LEU A 237 15.89 1.66 6.83
N HIS A 238 17.16 1.77 7.20
CA HIS A 238 17.60 1.96 8.59
C HIS A 238 17.01 3.23 9.21
N ALA A 239 17.12 4.36 8.51
CA ALA A 239 16.56 5.63 8.96
C ALA A 239 15.02 5.55 9.12
N ASN A 240 14.35 4.88 8.19
CA ASN A 240 12.90 4.70 8.22
C ASN A 240 12.45 3.73 9.33
N ALA A 241 13.20 2.66 9.58
CA ALA A 241 12.93 1.73 10.66
C ALA A 241 12.99 2.44 12.03
N TRP A 242 13.97 3.34 12.24
CA TRP A 242 14.02 4.17 13.44
C TRP A 242 12.84 5.12 13.58
N LYS A 243 12.41 5.78 12.49
CA LYS A 243 11.23 6.68 12.49
C LYS A 243 9.93 5.92 12.80
N LEU A 244 9.80 4.69 12.31
CA LEU A 244 8.66 3.82 12.58
C LEU A 244 8.63 3.38 14.04
N LEU A 245 9.78 2.99 14.60
CA LEU A 245 9.88 2.62 16.01
C LEU A 245 9.61 3.82 16.94
N GLU A 246 10.08 5.02 16.59
CA GLU A 246 9.71 6.26 17.28
C GLU A 246 8.20 6.48 17.26
N SER A 247 7.57 6.39 16.09
CA SER A 247 6.12 6.56 15.94
C SER A 247 5.34 5.49 16.73
N TRP A 248 5.83 4.26 16.78
CA TRP A 248 5.27 3.18 17.60
C TRP A 248 5.32 3.49 19.09
N ILE A 249 6.46 3.97 19.59
CA ILE A 249 6.58 4.39 21.00
C ILE A 249 5.59 5.52 21.33
N VAL A 250 5.40 6.48 20.42
CA VAL A 250 4.41 7.54 20.61
C VAL A 250 2.99 6.98 20.71
N LEU A 251 2.64 5.95 19.93
CA LEU A 251 1.33 5.30 20.01
C LEU A 251 1.17 4.53 21.33
N ARG A 252 2.14 3.68 21.68
CA ARG A 252 2.10 2.92 22.94
C ARG A 252 2.07 3.83 24.17
N ALA A 253 2.68 5.01 24.09
CA ALA A 253 2.65 5.98 25.18
C ALA A 253 1.25 6.51 25.46
N MET A 254 0.41 6.67 24.42
CA MET A 254 -0.98 7.10 24.59
C MET A 254 -1.80 6.01 25.31
N GLU A 255 -1.63 4.74 24.92
CA GLU A 255 -2.28 3.62 25.61
C GLU A 255 -1.80 3.49 27.06
N PHE A 256 -0.49 3.68 27.28
CA PHE A 256 0.12 3.54 28.60
C PHE A 256 -0.48 4.50 29.64
N VAL A 257 -0.77 5.75 29.25
CA VAL A 257 -1.32 6.75 30.19
C VAL A 257 -2.79 6.50 30.52
N GLU A 258 -3.50 5.73 29.71
CA GLU A 258 -4.88 5.31 29.96
C GLU A 258 -4.97 4.17 30.99
N LEU A 259 -3.87 3.46 31.25
CA LEU A 259 -3.84 2.40 32.26
C LEU A 259 -3.89 2.99 33.67
N GLU A 260 -4.85 2.56 34.48
CA GLU A 260 -5.07 3.09 35.84
C GLU A 260 -4.15 2.47 36.88
N SER A 261 -3.86 1.17 36.79
CA SER A 261 -3.12 0.45 37.82
C SER A 261 -1.62 0.35 37.51
N SER A 262 -0.80 0.39 38.56
CA SER A 262 0.65 0.22 38.41
C SER A 262 1.02 -1.18 37.90
N SER A 263 0.23 -2.20 38.26
CA SER A 263 0.46 -3.58 37.80
C SER A 263 0.20 -3.74 36.31
N ASP A 264 -0.85 -3.09 35.79
CA ASP A 264 -1.18 -3.15 34.36
C ASP A 264 -0.13 -2.41 33.53
N ARG A 265 0.37 -1.28 34.04
CA ARG A 265 1.46 -0.52 33.43
C ARG A 265 2.74 -1.33 33.31
N GLU A 266 3.13 -2.04 34.37
CA GLU A 266 4.32 -2.90 34.36
C GLU A 266 4.15 -4.07 33.37
N ALA A 267 3.01 -4.77 33.42
CA ALA A 267 2.71 -5.84 32.48
C ALA A 267 2.66 -5.35 31.02
N PHE A 268 2.15 -4.15 30.79
CA PHE A 268 2.14 -3.51 29.47
C PHE A 268 3.55 -3.26 28.96
N VAL A 269 4.43 -2.64 29.78
CA VAL A 269 5.82 -2.38 29.40
C VAL A 269 6.57 -3.66 29.05
N GLY A 270 6.39 -4.72 29.85
CA GLY A 270 6.96 -6.04 29.55
C GLY A 270 6.53 -6.56 28.17
N LYS A 271 5.22 -6.53 27.88
CA LYS A 271 4.68 -6.93 26.56
C LYS A 271 5.27 -6.12 25.41
N GLN A 272 5.43 -4.81 25.58
CA GLN A 272 6.00 -3.96 24.54
C GLN A 272 7.47 -4.31 24.25
N ILE A 273 8.26 -4.55 25.30
CA ILE A 273 9.67 -4.96 25.15
C ILE A 273 9.76 -6.33 24.48
N ASP A 274 8.93 -7.29 24.90
CA ASP A 274 8.90 -8.63 24.32
C ASP A 274 8.46 -8.61 22.85
N ALA A 275 7.52 -7.74 22.48
CA ALA A 275 7.14 -7.53 21.08
C ALA A 275 8.32 -7.06 20.24
N VAL A 276 9.02 -6.00 20.67
CA VAL A 276 10.19 -5.45 19.93
C VAL A 276 11.31 -6.48 19.80
N LYS A 277 11.57 -7.28 20.83
CA LYS A 277 12.53 -8.39 20.77
C LYS A 277 12.09 -9.45 19.77
N GLY A 278 10.81 -9.86 19.81
CA GLY A 278 10.26 -10.90 18.93
C GLY A 278 10.20 -10.51 17.45
N TRP A 279 10.30 -9.21 17.14
CA TRP A 279 10.32 -8.73 15.75
C TRP A 279 11.66 -8.91 15.04
N HIS A 280 12.72 -9.26 15.76
CA HIS A 280 14.05 -9.47 15.19
C HIS A 280 14.55 -8.28 14.35
N LEU A 281 14.36 -7.06 14.87
CA LEU A 281 14.71 -5.82 14.16
C LEU A 281 16.21 -5.56 14.06
N GLU A 282 17.05 -6.37 14.72
CA GLU A 282 18.51 -6.25 14.68
C GLU A 282 19.05 -6.22 13.24
N LYS A 283 18.46 -7.00 12.33
CA LYS A 283 18.84 -7.05 10.91
C LYS A 283 18.57 -5.76 10.13
N TYR A 284 17.74 -4.87 10.66
CA TYR A 284 17.37 -3.59 10.02
C TYR A 284 17.91 -2.38 10.76
N LEU A 285 18.14 -2.49 12.07
CA LEU A 285 18.54 -1.39 12.95
C LEU A 285 20.02 -1.43 13.34
N MET A 286 20.71 -2.55 13.17
CA MET A 286 22.13 -2.68 13.49
C MET A 286 22.94 -2.83 12.21
N ASP A 287 24.14 -2.24 12.18
CA ASP A 287 25.13 -2.54 11.15
C ASP A 287 25.54 -4.01 11.27
N SER A 288 25.65 -4.70 10.14
CA SER A 288 25.87 -6.16 9.97
C SER A 288 27.16 -6.74 10.57
N SER A 289 27.86 -6.00 11.42
CA SER A 289 29.15 -6.37 12.00
C SER A 289 29.08 -7.02 13.40
N SER A 290 27.91 -7.19 14.01
CA SER A 290 27.77 -7.75 15.37
C SER A 290 26.71 -8.86 15.53
N GLU A 291 26.93 -10.03 14.93
CA GLU A 291 25.97 -11.14 14.93
C GLU A 291 25.75 -11.83 16.30
N SER A 292 26.62 -11.66 17.31
CA SER A 292 26.55 -12.47 18.54
C SER A 292 25.94 -11.77 19.77
N ALA A 293 25.49 -10.51 19.67
CA ALA A 293 24.92 -9.74 20.79
C ALA A 293 23.67 -8.92 20.41
N GLY A 294 23.01 -9.29 19.31
CA GLY A 294 22.02 -8.46 18.62
C GLY A 294 20.89 -7.91 19.49
N GLU A 295 20.26 -8.74 20.32
CA GLU A 295 19.12 -8.31 21.14
C GLU A 295 19.49 -7.29 22.23
N ILE A 296 20.56 -7.54 22.98
CA ILE A 296 21.03 -6.63 24.03
C ILE A 296 21.50 -5.32 23.39
N GLN A 297 22.20 -5.41 22.26
CA GLN A 297 22.71 -4.24 21.57
C GLN A 297 21.58 -3.40 20.93
N LEU A 298 20.53 -4.06 20.41
CA LEU A 298 19.31 -3.41 19.95
C LEU A 298 18.65 -2.63 21.09
N MET A 299 18.46 -3.26 22.26
CA MET A 299 17.88 -2.61 23.44
C MET A 299 18.71 -1.39 23.89
N LEU A 300 20.04 -1.52 23.93
CA LEU A 300 20.93 -0.37 24.25
C LEU A 300 20.80 0.76 23.22
N SER A 301 20.70 0.41 21.94
CA SER A 301 20.51 1.38 20.87
C SER A 301 19.17 2.10 21.01
N VAL A 302 18.09 1.36 21.30
CA VAL A 302 16.76 1.94 21.59
C VAL A 302 16.83 2.88 22.79
N PHE A 303 17.48 2.47 23.89
CA PHE A 303 17.65 3.30 25.08
C PHE A 303 18.38 4.60 24.81
N SER A 304 19.40 4.57 23.94
CA SER A 304 20.12 5.78 23.53
C SER A 304 19.26 6.77 22.74
N LYS A 305 18.15 6.33 22.13
CA LYS A 305 17.24 7.15 21.34
C LYS A 305 16.05 7.72 22.12
N LEU A 306 15.75 7.17 23.30
CA LEU A 306 14.53 7.54 24.05
C LEU A 306 14.46 9.04 24.36
N ASP A 307 15.57 9.68 24.76
CA ASP A 307 15.57 11.12 25.06
C ASP A 307 15.26 11.95 23.81
N THR A 308 15.85 11.59 22.67
CA THR A 308 15.57 12.24 21.39
C THR A 308 14.11 12.07 20.98
N TRP A 309 13.50 10.90 21.21
CA TRP A 309 12.09 10.67 20.91
C TRP A 309 11.15 11.45 21.83
N ILE A 310 11.50 11.62 23.11
CA ILE A 310 10.78 12.54 23.99
C ILE A 310 10.86 13.95 23.42
N GLU A 311 12.04 14.41 23.00
CA GLU A 311 12.23 15.75 22.45
C GLU A 311 11.43 16.01 21.17
N ASN A 312 11.39 15.04 20.26
CA ASN A 312 10.72 15.10 18.97
C ASN A 312 9.20 14.85 19.03
N ALA A 313 8.70 14.27 20.13
CA ALA A 313 7.28 13.98 20.27
C ALA A 313 6.41 15.25 20.13
N PRO A 314 5.21 15.16 19.52
CA PRO A 314 4.25 16.25 19.47
C PRO A 314 3.99 16.83 20.88
N ALA A 315 3.79 18.15 20.96
CA ALA A 315 3.69 18.84 22.24
C ALA A 315 2.62 18.25 23.17
N GLU A 316 1.45 17.91 22.62
CA GLU A 316 0.35 17.25 23.34
C GLU A 316 0.68 15.83 23.88
N ARG A 317 1.69 15.15 23.31
CA ARG A 317 2.05 13.74 23.63
C ARG A 317 3.36 13.60 24.38
N LYS A 318 4.18 14.66 24.41
CA LYS A 318 5.52 14.67 25.00
C LYS A 318 5.54 14.13 26.44
N GLN A 319 4.54 14.48 27.25
CA GLN A 319 4.42 13.98 28.62
C GLN A 319 4.10 12.48 28.66
N ALA A 320 3.22 11.98 27.80
CA ALA A 320 2.91 10.55 27.73
C ALA A 320 4.14 9.73 27.32
N VAL A 321 4.87 10.20 26.30
CA VAL A 321 6.12 9.56 25.83
C VAL A 321 7.15 9.53 26.95
N LYS A 322 7.32 10.63 27.68
CA LYS A 322 8.21 10.68 28.85
C LYS A 322 7.84 9.63 29.90
N LEU A 323 6.56 9.52 30.25
CA LEU A 323 6.11 8.54 31.26
C LEU A 323 6.38 7.10 30.83
N LEU A 324 6.09 6.75 29.57
CA LEU A 324 6.37 5.41 29.06
C LEU A 324 7.88 5.12 29.02
N THR A 325 8.69 6.04 28.51
CA THR A 325 10.14 5.86 28.41
C THR A 325 10.82 5.72 29.77
N ASP A 326 10.37 6.47 30.79
CA ASP A 326 10.83 6.31 32.16
C ASP A 326 10.44 4.94 32.73
N ALA A 327 9.22 4.45 32.44
CA ALA A 327 8.78 3.12 32.85
C ALA A 327 9.59 2.00 32.16
N ILE A 328 9.90 2.14 30.87
CA ILE A 328 10.77 1.21 30.13
C ILE A 328 12.16 1.13 30.76
N ARG A 329 12.75 2.28 31.13
CA ARG A 329 14.07 2.32 31.79
C ARG A 329 14.05 1.62 33.15
N LEU A 330 13.03 1.89 33.97
CA LEU A 330 12.87 1.25 35.27
C LEU A 330 12.72 -0.27 35.14
N TYR A 331 11.86 -0.71 34.23
CA TYR A 331 11.66 -2.14 33.95
C TYR A 331 12.96 -2.82 33.52
N ALA A 332 13.71 -2.21 32.59
CA ALA A 332 14.99 -2.76 32.15
C ALA A 332 16.03 -2.87 33.28
N LEU A 333 16.09 -1.88 34.17
CA LEU A 333 16.96 -1.92 35.36
C LEU A 333 16.55 -3.00 36.37
N GLN A 334 15.26 -3.29 36.50
CA GLN A 334 14.78 -4.38 37.35
C GLN A 334 15.17 -5.74 36.78
N GLN A 335 14.94 -5.96 35.48
CA GLN A 335 15.31 -7.21 34.81
C GLN A 335 16.82 -7.49 34.88
N LEU A 336 17.66 -6.46 34.78
CA LEU A 336 19.12 -6.59 34.93
C LEU A 336 19.58 -6.90 36.37
N ARG A 337 18.72 -6.71 37.38
CA ARG A 337 19.03 -7.06 38.78
C ARG A 337 18.58 -8.46 39.16
N GLU A 338 17.59 -8.99 38.45
CA GLU A 338 16.98 -10.30 38.71
C GLU A 338 17.61 -11.44 37.90
N GLY A 339 18.22 -11.12 36.75
CA GLY A 339 19.09 -12.02 35.98
C GLY A 339 20.54 -11.93 36.44
#